data_AF-A0A3N5CUT7-F1
#
_entry.id   AF-A0A3N5CUT7-F1
#
_cell.length_a   1.000
_cell.length_b   1.000
_cell.length_c   1.000
_cell.angle_alpha   90.00
_cell.angle_beta   90.00
_cell.angle_gamma   90.00
#
_symmetry.space_group_name_H-M   'P 1'
#
loop_
_entity.id
_entity.type
_entity.pdbx_description
1 polymer ?
#
loop_
_entity_poly.entity_id
_entity_poly.type
_entity_poly.pdbx_seq_one_letter_code
_entity_poly.pdbx_strand_id
1 'polypeptide(L)' 'MRRALVLTDESARHPFRASLPPHVLARANEVEPTVPWRLKLGLTRREIETVAATYAAGFLATLTFFA' A
#
# COMPACT_ATOMS: atom_id res chain seq x y z
N MET A 1 -8.66 -3.44 -26.96
CA MET A 1 -7.65 -4.47 -26.67
C MET A 1 -7.53 -4.65 -25.16
N ARG A 2 -8.04 -5.77 -24.61
CA ARG A 2 -7.98 -6.07 -23.17
C ARG A 2 -6.72 -6.90 -22.91
N ARG A 3 -5.70 -6.32 -22.27
CA ARG A 3 -4.50 -7.02 -21.86
C ARG A 3 -4.84 -7.79 -20.57
N ALA A 4 -5.26 -9.04 -20.69
CA ALA A 4 -5.48 -9.90 -19.53
C ALA A 4 -4.11 -10.20 -18.90
N LEU A 5 -3.96 -9.88 -17.62
CA LEU A 5 -2.75 -10.18 -16.86
C LEU A 5 -2.71 -11.70 -16.64
N VAL A 6 -1.90 -12.43 -17.41
CA VAL A 6 -1.75 -13.91 -17.37
C VAL A 6 -1.29 -14.46 -16.01
N LEU A 7 -1.03 -13.57 -15.05
CA LEU A 7 -0.62 -13.88 -13.69
C LEU A 7 -1.81 -14.17 -12.77
N THR A 8 -3.03 -13.71 -13.08
CA THR A 8 -4.23 -14.00 -12.27
C THR A 8 -4.82 -15.39 -12.57
N ASP A 9 -5.40 -16.03 -11.56
CA ASP A 9 -5.95 -17.40 -11.63
C ASP A 9 -7.07 -17.56 -12.68
N GLU A 10 -7.79 -16.48 -13.00
CA GLU A 10 -8.82 -16.49 -14.05
C GLU A 10 -8.32 -16.94 -15.44
N SER A 11 -7.00 -16.86 -15.69
CA SER A 11 -6.38 -17.21 -16.97
C SER A 11 -5.71 -18.59 -16.99
N ALA A 12 -6.01 -19.48 -16.05
CA ALA A 12 -5.32 -20.76 -15.83
C ALA A 12 -5.12 -21.68 -17.07
N ARG A 13 -5.84 -21.46 -18.18
CA ARG A 13 -5.66 -22.18 -19.46
C ARG A 13 -4.80 -21.47 -20.52
N HIS A 14 -4.22 -20.31 -20.23
CA HIS A 14 -3.48 -19.57 -21.25
C HIS A 14 -2.14 -20.27 -21.55
N PRO A 15 -1.80 -20.56 -22.83
CA PRO A 15 -0.58 -21.27 -23.20
C PRO A 15 0.71 -20.56 -22.72
N PHE A 16 0.67 -19.23 -22.65
CA PHE A 16 1.78 -18.44 -22.10
C PHE A 16 2.05 -18.73 -20.61
N ARG A 17 1.03 -19.09 -19.81
CA ARG A 17 1.24 -19.48 -18.40
C ARG A 17 1.94 -20.83 -18.31
N ALA A 18 1.63 -21.75 -19.22
CA ALA A 18 2.27 -23.07 -19.26
C ALA A 18 3.76 -23.00 -19.66
N SER A 19 4.16 -21.99 -20.43
CA SER A 19 5.58 -21.74 -20.75
C SER A 19 6.36 -21.02 -19.65
N LEU A 20 5.70 -20.52 -18.60
CA LEU A 20 6.38 -19.75 -17.56
C LEU A 20 7.10 -20.69 -16.57
N PRO A 21 8.35 -20.37 -16.20
CA PRO A 21 9.07 -21.10 -15.16
C PRO A 21 8.36 -21.05 -13.80
N PRO A 22 8.45 -22.12 -12.99
CA PRO A 22 7.73 -22.24 -11.72
C PRO A 22 8.09 -21.15 -10.68
N HIS A 23 9.32 -20.61 -10.73
CA HIS A 23 9.74 -19.52 -9.83
C HIS A 23 9.05 -18.18 -10.12
N VAL A 24 8.57 -17.96 -11.35
CA VAL A 24 7.81 -16.76 -11.74
C VAL A 24 6.38 -16.83 -11.18
N LEU A 25 5.80 -18.04 -11.17
CA LEU A 25 4.47 -18.27 -10.60
C LEU A 25 4.49 -18.17 -9.06
N ALA A 26 5.58 -18.61 -8.42
CA ALA A 26 5.76 -18.47 -6.98
C ALA A 26 5.78 -16.99 -6.54
N ARG A 27 6.58 -16.15 -7.21
CA ARG A 27 6.64 -14.68 -7.00
C ARG A 27 5.30 -13.98 -7.24
N ALA A 28 4.51 -14.45 -8.21
CA ALA A 28 3.21 -13.83 -8.52
C ALA A 28 2.16 -14.03 -7.41
N ASN A 29 2.28 -15.11 -6.64
CA ASN A 29 1.41 -15.43 -5.51
C ASN A 29 1.97 -14.97 -4.16
N GLU A 30 3.18 -14.42 -4.13
CA GLU A 30 3.66 -13.66 -2.98
C GLU A 30 2.83 -12.37 -2.92
N VAL A 31 1.71 -12.44 -2.21
CA VAL A 31 0.98 -11.26 -1.76
C VAL A 31 1.99 -10.41 -1.03
N GLU A 32 2.39 -9.29 -1.66
CA GLU A 32 3.30 -8.32 -1.06
C GLU A 32 2.86 -8.12 0.39
N PRO A 33 3.70 -8.39 1.39
CA PRO A 33 3.30 -8.23 2.78
C PRO A 33 2.74 -6.83 2.90
N THR A 34 1.48 -6.73 3.35
CA THR A 34 0.76 -5.47 3.53
C THR A 34 1.41 -4.72 4.68
N VAL A 35 2.61 -4.20 4.42
CA VAL A 35 3.32 -3.34 5.34
C VAL A 35 2.39 -2.18 5.66
N PRO A 36 2.19 -1.86 6.95
CA PRO A 36 1.36 -0.75 7.37
C PRO A 36 1.77 0.49 6.57
N TRP A 37 0.79 1.27 6.09
CA TRP A 37 1.05 2.45 5.25
C TRP A 37 2.07 3.41 5.88
N ARG A 38 2.12 3.45 7.21
CA ARG A 38 3.10 4.22 8.00
C ARG A 38 4.54 3.76 7.76
N LEU A 39 4.77 2.45 7.72
CA LEU A 39 6.07 1.85 7.41
C LEU A 39 6.44 2.02 5.93
N LYS A 40 5.48 1.95 5.00
CA LYS A 40 5.72 2.27 3.57
C LYS A 40 6.23 3.69 3.34
N LEU A 41 5.75 4.64 4.14
CA LEU A 41 6.14 6.04 4.04
C LEU A 41 7.36 6.39 4.91
N GLY A 42 7.97 5.41 5.60
CA GLY A 42 9.12 5.65 6.48
C GLY A 42 8.80 6.52 7.71
N LEU A 43 7.52 6.71 8.04
CA LEU A 43 7.11 7.56 9.15
C LEU A 43 7.42 6.91 10.49
N THR A 44 8.20 7.61 11.30
CA THR A 44 8.46 7.24 12.69
C THR A 44 7.29 7.67 13.58
N ARG A 45 7.07 6.93 14.68
CA ARG A 45 6.01 7.25 15.66
C ARG A 45 6.11 8.68 16.20
N ARG A 46 7.34 9.18 16.36
CA ARG A 46 7.64 10.51 16.87
C ARG A 46 7.25 11.62 15.89
N GLU A 47 7.42 11.42 14.59
CA GLU A 47 6.98 12.37 13.56
C GLU A 47 5.46 12.52 13.57
N ILE A 48 4.74 11.40 13.70
CA ILE A 48 3.28 11.40 13.77
C ILE A 48 2.79 12.16 15.01
N GLU A 49 3.41 11.93 16.18
CA GLU A 49 3.08 12.65 17.41
C GLU A 49 3.33 14.16 17.28
N THR A 50 4.46 14.54 16.68
CA THR A 50 4.82 15.95 16.50
C THR A 50 3.83 16.66 15.58
N VAL A 51 3.50 16.05 14.44
CA VAL A 51 2.52 16.61 13.49
C VAL A 51 1.13 16.71 14.13
N ALA A 52 0.70 15.69 14.86
CA ALA A 52 -0.58 15.70 15.57
C ALA A 52 -0.63 16.81 16.64
N ALA A 53 0.44 16.99 17.41
CA ALA A 53 0.53 18.04 18.42
C ALA A 53 0.47 19.45 17.81
N THR A 54 1.23 19.70 16.74
CA THR A 54 1.21 21.00 16.04
C THR A 54 -0.16 21.30 15.44
N TYR A 55 -0.79 20.31 14.80
CA TYR A 55 -2.14 20.47 14.25
C TYR A 55 -3.17 20.76 15.35
N ALA A 56 -3.16 19.99 16.44
CA ALA A 56 -4.07 20.19 17.56
C ALA A 56 -3.89 21.57 18.20
N ALA A 57 -2.65 22.03 18.39
CA ALA A 57 -2.38 23.35 18.94
C ALA A 57 -2.94 24.47 18.04
N GLY A 58 -2.69 24.43 16.73
CA GLY A 58 -3.21 25.42 15.80
C GLY A 58 -4.74 25.40 15.69
N PHE A 59 -5.32 24.20 15.67
CA PHE A 59 -6.77 24.03 15.63
C PHE A 59 -7.45 24.60 16.88
N LEU A 60 -6.93 24.26 18.07
CA LEU A 60 -7.44 24.79 19.33
C LEU A 60 -7.27 26.31 19.41
N ALA A 61 -6.11 26.85 19.01
CA ALA A 61 -5.89 28.29 18.96
C ALA A 61 -6.93 29.00 18.07
N THR A 62 -7.24 28.41 16.91
CA THR A 62 -8.24 28.94 15.98
C THR A 62 -9.65 28.87 16.59
N LEU A 63 -10.02 27.74 17.18
CA LEU A 63 -11.30 27.59 17.86
C LEU A 63 -11.46 28.60 19.01
N THR A 64 -10.44 28.77 19.85
CA THR A 64 -10.47 29.75 20.94
C THR A 64 -10.50 31.19 20.46
N PHE A 65 -9.98 31.49 19.28
CA PHE A 65 -10.06 32.82 18.69
C PHE A 65 -11.48 33.18 18.23
N PHE A 66 -12.24 32.18 17.76
CA PHE A 66 -13.61 32.37 17.27
C PHE A 66 -14.70 32.13 18.32
N ALA A 67 -14.35 31.60 19.50
CA ALA A 67 -15.27 31.38 20.63
C ALA A 67 -15.43 32.66 21.47
#